data_AF-A0A8T0ZRG4-F1
#
_entry.id   AF-A0A8T0ZRG4-F1
#
_cell.length_a   1.000
_cell.length_b   1.000
_cell.length_c   1.000
_cell.angle_alpha   90.00
_cell.angle_beta   90.00
_cell.angle_gamma   90.00
#
_symmetry.space_group_name_H-M   'P 1'
#
loop_
_entity.id
_entity.type
_entity.pdbx_description
1 polymer ?
#
loop_
_entity_poly.entity_id
_entity_poly.type
_entity_poly.pdbx_seq_one_letter_code
_entity_poly.pdbx_strand_id
1 'polypeptide(L)' 'MYLMTGSRPDITFLMMLVSKYLNNPGLSHWNAAKRILRYVKGTLNYGLVVNGRSSDALQLKAYVDSDYAKGTHTRRSVSG' A
#
# COMPACT_ATOMS: atom_id res chain seq x y z
N MET A 1 2.56 -7.85 0.18
CA MET A 1 1.44 -7.54 -0.73
C MET A 1 0.06 -7.81 -0.14
N TYR A 2 -0.15 -8.83 0.70
CA TYR A 2 -1.50 -9.15 1.22
C TYR A 2 -2.23 -8.00 1.96
N LEU A 3 -1.54 -7.29 2.87
CA LEU A 3 -2.14 -6.17 3.60
C LEU A 3 -2.57 -5.03 2.66
N MET A 4 -1.78 -4.79 1.62
CA MET A 4 -2.00 -3.77 0.61
C MET A 4 -3.29 -4.00 -0.18
N THR A 5 -3.52 -5.24 -0.61
CA THR A 5 -4.63 -5.59 -1.51
C THR A 5 -5.91 -5.96 -0.77
N GLY A 6 -5.81 -6.48 0.46
CA GLY A 6 -6.96 -7.06 1.16
C GLY A 6 -7.60 -6.19 2.23
N SER A 7 -6.85 -5.32 2.91
CA SER A 7 -7.37 -4.64 4.12
C SER A 7 -6.96 -3.18 4.27
N ARG A 8 -5.79 -2.79 3.73
CA ARG A 8 -5.17 -1.50 4.02
C ARG A 8 -4.54 -0.84 2.79
N PRO A 9 -5.37 -0.30 1.88
CA PRO A 9 -4.88 0.46 0.73
C PRO A 9 -4.16 1.77 1.13
N ASP A 10 -4.41 2.28 2.34
CA ASP A 10 -3.80 3.48 2.90
C ASP A 10 -2.27 3.37 3.11
N ILE A 11 -1.75 2.16 3.34
CA ILE A 11 -0.31 1.91 3.52
C ILE A 11 0.38 1.28 2.30
N THR A 12 -0.36 1.14 1.19
CA THR A 12 0.11 0.55 -0.09
C THR A 12 1.49 1.07 -0.50
N PHE A 13 1.59 2.38 -0.66
CA PHE A 13 2.78 3.04 -1.16
C PHE A 13 4.00 2.83 -0.25
N LEU A 14 3.80 2.92 1.07
CA LEU A 14 4.85 2.71 2.06
C LEU A 14 5.36 1.27 2.07
N MET A 15 4.46 0.29 1.99
CA MET A 15 4.86 -1.13 1.88
C MET A 15 5.61 -1.40 0.58
N MET A 16 5.13 -0.86 -0.55
CA MET A 16 5.80 -1.00 -1.84
C MET A 16 7.22 -0.40 -1.82
N LEU A 17 7.40 0.74 -1.16
CA LEU A 17 8.70 1.41 -1.07
C LEU A 17 9.68 0.62 -0.18
N VAL A 18 9.24 0.18 1.00
CA VAL A 18 10.08 -0.62 1.90
C VAL A 18 10.39 -2.00 1.31
N SER A 19 9.47 -2.58 0.54
CA SER A 19 9.67 -3.88 -0.12
C SER A 19 10.87 -3.91 -1.06
N LYS A 20 11.26 -2.77 -1.64
CA LYS A 20 12.42 -2.66 -2.54
C LYS A 20 13.75 -2.87 -1.82
N TYR A 21 13.79 -2.65 -0.51
CA TYR A 21 15.00 -2.72 0.32
C TYR A 21 14.99 -3.93 1.26
N LEU A 22 14.16 -4.94 1.00
CA LEU A 22 14.09 -6.15 1.82
C LEU A 22 15.40 -6.96 1.81
N ASN A 23 16.15 -6.92 0.71
CA ASN A 23 17.38 -7.69 0.58
C ASN A 23 18.54 -7.11 1.43
N ASN A 24 18.56 -5.79 1.65
CA ASN A 24 19.51 -5.12 2.54
C ASN A 24 18.88 -3.86 3.14
N PRO A 25 18.08 -4.01 4.21
CA PRO A 25 17.39 -2.88 4.80
C PRO A 25 18.37 -2.04 5.63
N GLY A 26 18.73 -0.86 5.13
CA GLY A 26 19.36 0.16 5.96
C GLY A 26 18.51 0.52 7.19
N LEU A 27 19.13 1.15 8.21
CA LEU A 27 18.47 1.47 9.48
C LEU A 27 17.17 2.30 9.31
N SER A 28 17.15 3.21 8.33
CA SER A 28 15.98 3.99 7.95
C SER A 28 14.81 3.13 7.47
N HIS A 29 15.08 2.17 6.58
CA HIS A 29 14.09 1.22 6.07
C HIS A 29 13.58 0.28 7.16
N TRP A 30 14.44 -0.17 8.06
CA TRP A 30 14.05 -1.00 9.21
C TRP A 30 13.14 -0.26 10.18
N ASN A 31 13.43 1.02 10.45
CA ASN A 31 12.57 1.86 11.29
C ASN A 31 11.22 2.14 10.63
N ALA A 32 11.21 2.34 9.31
CA ALA A 32 9.97 2.47 8.54
C ALA A 32 9.12 1.19 8.60
N ALA A 33 9.73 0.02 8.42
CA ALA A 33 9.04 -1.28 8.54
C ALA A 33 8.40 -1.46 9.92
N LYS A 34 9.14 -1.17 11.00
CA LYS A 34 8.61 -1.20 12.37
C LYS A 34 7.44 -0.25 12.59
N ARG A 35 7.47 0.94 11.97
CA ARG A 35 6.37 1.91 12.03
C ARG A 35 5.11 1.38 11.33
N ILE A 36 5.28 0.76 10.16
CA ILE A 36 4.18 0.12 9.43
C ILE A 36 3.55 -0.99 10.27
N LEU A 37 4.35 -1.85 10.91
CA LEU A 37 3.84 -2.93 11.77
C LEU A 37 3.08 -2.40 13.00
N ARG A 38 3.59 -1.33 13.64
CA ARG A 38 2.87 -0.69 14.76
C ARG A 38 1.55 -0.08 14.32
N TYR A 39 1.53 0.57 13.15
CA TYR A 39 0.30 1.07 12.57
C TYR A 39 -0.71 -0.05 12.34
N VAL A 40 -0.28 -1.14 11.71
CA VAL A 40 -1.11 -2.32 11.43
C VAL A 40 -1.71 -2.90 12.70
N LYS A 41 -0.92 -2.97 13.78
CA LYS A 41 -1.36 -3.44 15.11
C LYS A 41 -2.35 -2.48 15.76
N GLY A 42 -2.11 -1.17 15.69
CA GLY A 42 -2.98 -0.15 16.29
C GLY A 42 -4.32 -0.02 15.59
N THR A 43 -4.36 -0.27 14.28
CA THR A 43 -5.57 -0.11 13.48
C THR A 43 -6.31 -1.42 13.24
N LEU A 44 -6.01 -2.52 13.94
CA LEU A 44 -6.58 -3.86 13.66
C LEU A 44 -8.10 -3.89 13.54
N ASN A 45 -8.78 -3.06 14.32
CA ASN A 45 -10.25 -2.97 14.35
C ASN A 45 -10.81 -1.89 13.41
N TYR A 46 -9.97 -1.23 12.62
CA TYR A 46 -10.34 -0.17 11.70
C TYR A 46 -10.61 -0.81 10.33
N GLY A 47 -11.76 -0.50 9.75
CA GLY A 47 -12.13 -0.88 8.39
C GLY A 47 -12.40 0.36 7.54
N LEU A 48 -12.23 0.21 6.22
CA LEU A 48 -12.68 1.21 5.27
C LEU A 48 -14.17 1.03 5.01
N VAL A 49 -14.96 2.06 5.37
CA VAL A 49 -16.38 2.09 5.07
C VAL A 49 -16.58 2.80 3.73
N VAL A 50 -16.86 2.02 2.68
CA VAL A 50 -17.21 2.55 1.36
C VAL A 50 -18.74 2.65 1.27
N ASN A 51 -19.31 3.66 1.94
CA ASN A 51 -20.74 3.94 1.82
C ASN A 51 -21.00 4.70 0.51
N GLY A 52 -21.17 3.93 -0.57
CA GLY A 52 -21.74 4.45 -1.81
C GLY A 52 -23.15 4.97 -1.52
N ARG A 53 -23.41 6.24 -1.77
CA ARG A 53 -24.79 6.74 -1.87
C ARG A 53 -25.40 6.05 -3.10
N SER A 54 -26.01 4.89 -2.92
CA SER A 54 -27.16 4.37 -3.67
C SER A 54 -27.28 2.87 -3.45
N SER A 55 -28.53 2.44 -3.32
CA SER A 55 -29.04 1.07 -3.25
C SER A 55 -28.83 0.23 -4.52
N ASP A 56 -27.81 0.54 -5.32
CA ASP A 56 -27.38 -0.28 -6.44
C ASP A 56 -26.13 -1.05 -6.01
N ALA A 57 -26.12 -2.34 -6.26
CA ALA A 57 -25.04 -3.26 -5.90
C ALA A 57 -23.66 -2.60 -6.11
N LEU A 58 -22.85 -2.54 -5.05
CA LEU A 58 -21.47 -2.02 -5.05
C LEU A 58 -20.66 -2.67 -6.19
N GLN A 59 -20.73 -2.10 -7.39
CA GLN A 59 -19.88 -2.50 -8.51
C GLN A 59 -18.52 -1.83 -8.32
N LEU A 60 -17.66 -2.51 -7.56
CA LEU A 60 -16.28 -2.09 -7.38
C LEU A 60 -15.51 -2.25 -8.70
N LYS A 61 -15.42 -1.18 -9.48
CA LYS A 61 -14.54 -1.08 -10.66
C LYS A 61 -13.25 -0.40 -10.25
N ALA A 62 -12.14 -1.15 -10.28
CA ALA A 62 -10.80 -0.63 -10.06
C ALA A 62 -10.06 -0.49 -11.39
N TYR A 63 -9.41 0.66 -11.60
CA TYR A 63 -8.54 0.92 -12.74
C TYR A 63 -7.11 1.01 -12.24
N VAL A 64 -6.16 0.39 -12.95
CA VAL A 64 -4.73 0.46 -12.64
C VAL A 64 -4.04 1.18 -13.79
N ASP A 65 -3.38 2.29 -13.48
CA ASP A 65 -2.57 3.04 -14.43
C ASP A 65 -1.09 2.69 -14.26
N SER A 66 -0.42 2.35 -15.36
CA SER A 66 0.97 1.96 -15.37
C SER A 66 1.84 3.10 -15.88
N ASP A 67 2.31 3.95 -14.95
CA ASP A 67 3.23 5.03 -15.28
C ASP A 67 4.68 4.55 -15.34
N TYR A 68 5.27 4.60 -16.54
CA TYR A 68 6.70 4.34 -16.76
C TYR A 68 7.54 5.50 -16.20
N ALA A 69 8.72 5.19 -15.64
CA ALA A 69 9.71 6.15 -15.13
C ALA A 69 9.36 6.99 -13.86
N LYS A 70 8.28 6.68 -13.13
CA LYS A 70 7.96 7.34 -11.84
C LYS A 70 8.97 7.07 -10.70
N GLY A 71 9.82 6.05 -10.81
CA GLY A 71 10.84 5.73 -9.80
C GLY A 71 12.07 6.64 -9.89
N THR A 72 12.28 7.55 -8.94
CA THR A 72 13.43 8.46 -8.91
C THR A 72 14.79 7.76 -8.88
N HIS A 73 14.87 6.55 -8.31
CA HIS A 73 16.11 5.80 -8.16
C HIS A 73 16.39 4.78 -9.27
N THR A 74 15.36 4.16 -9.84
CA THR A 74 15.52 3.06 -10.81
C THR A 74 14.90 3.35 -12.18
N ARG A 75 14.14 4.45 -12.33
CA ARG A 75 13.34 4.81 -13.52
C ARG A 75 12.44 3.68 -14.04
N ARG A 76 12.13 2.70 -13.20
CA ARG A 76 11.21 1.60 -13.51
C ARG A 76 9.80 1.98 -13.11
N SER A 77 8.82 1.41 -13.82
CA SER A 77 7.41 1.53 -13.48
C SER A 77 7.17 1.07 -12.04
N VAL A 78 6.31 1.78 -11.33
CA VAL A 78 5.82 1.39 -10.01
C VAL A 78 4.42 0.83 -10.24
N SER A 79 4.34 -0.29 -10.95
CA SER A 79 3.09 -1.01 -11.14
C SER A 79 2.78 -1.86 -9.90
N GLY A 80 1.49 -1.92 -9.55
CA GLY A 80 0.91 -2.77 -8.52
C GLY A 80 0.03 -3.84 -9.13
#